data_AF-A0AAP6BSI9-F1
#
_entry.id   AF-A0AAP6BSI9-F1
#
_cell.length_a   1.000
_cell.length_b   1.000
_cell.length_c   1.000
_cell.angle_alpha   90.00
_cell.angle_beta   90.00
_cell.angle_gamma   90.00
#
_symmetry.space_group_name_H-M   'P 1'
#
loop_
_entity.id
_entity.type
_entity.pdbx_description
1 polymer ?
#
loop_
_entity_poly.entity_id
_entity_poly.type
_entity_poly.pdbx_seq_one_letter_code
_entity_poly.pdbx_strand_id
1 'polypeptide(L)'
;MEYKLFDDYITLQALLKDVGIIQSGGAIKSFLQENQVYFNGELEIRRGKKIRIGDTITLPNQKLEILLTAPNKKERGEHEKELLEKRRVATLVKEMNKNIKKSKSTTVNQKANKSNKKAPIRFPGI
;
A
#
# COMPACT_ATOMS: atom_id res chain seq x y z
N MET A 1 -5.54 -20.40 -7.56
CA MET A 1 -5.72 -19.45 -6.45
C MET A 1 -6.69 -18.38 -6.91
N GLU A 2 -7.64 -17.97 -6.06
CA GLU A 2 -8.54 -16.86 -6.35
C GLU A 2 -7.99 -15.56 -5.75
N TYR A 3 -7.98 -14.49 -6.53
CA TYR A 3 -7.64 -13.14 -6.07
C TYR A 3 -8.86 -12.23 -6.18
N LYS A 4 -9.27 -11.64 -5.05
CA LYS A 4 -10.43 -10.74 -4.98
C LYS A 4 -10.01 -9.33 -5.36
N LEU A 5 -10.52 -8.83 -6.48
CA LEU A 5 -10.22 -7.48 -6.95
C LEU A 5 -11.32 -6.50 -6.52
N PHE A 6 -10.99 -5.54 -5.65
CA PHE A 6 -11.95 -4.53 -5.16
C PHE A 6 -12.00 -3.28 -6.05
N ASP A 7 -10.89 -2.94 -6.70
CA ASP A 7 -10.77 -1.82 -7.63
C ASP A 7 -11.19 -2.19 -9.07
N ASP A 8 -11.27 -1.21 -9.97
CA ASP A 8 -11.65 -1.43 -11.38
C ASP A 8 -10.64 -2.30 -12.14
N TYR A 9 -9.36 -2.22 -11.77
CA TYR A 9 -8.27 -2.99 -12.34
C TYR A 9 -7.10 -3.08 -11.37
N ILE A 10 -6.29 -4.12 -11.51
CA ILE A 10 -4.97 -4.21 -10.89
C ILE A 10 -3.90 -4.31 -11.96
N THR A 11 -2.68 -3.84 -11.68
CA THR A 11 -1.55 -4.04 -12.59
C THR A 11 -0.86 -5.35 -12.30
N LEU A 12 -0.25 -5.97 -13.32
CA LEU A 12 0.50 -7.23 -13.14
C LEU A 12 1.55 -7.09 -12.04
N GLN A 13 2.24 -5.95 -11.97
CA GLN A 13 3.15 -5.63 -10.89
C GLN A 13 2.53 -5.63 -9.50
N ALA A 14 1.38 -4.97 -9.34
CA ALA A 14 0.71 -4.91 -8.05
C ALA A 14 0.21 -6.30 -7.63
N LEU A 15 -0.36 -7.07 -8.55
CA LEU A 15 -0.83 -8.42 -8.28
C LEU A 15 0.31 -9.34 -7.81
N LEU A 16 1.42 -9.36 -8.56
CA LEU A 16 2.59 -10.19 -8.19
C LEU A 16 3.17 -9.79 -6.82
N LYS A 17 3.11 -8.50 -6.47
CA LYS A 17 3.55 -8.01 -5.17
C LYS A 17 2.60 -8.44 -4.06
N ASP A 18 1.30 -8.30 -4.26
CA ASP A 18 0.28 -8.65 -3.25
C ASP A 18 0.24 -10.15 -2.96
N VAL A 19 0.44 -10.98 -3.98
CA VAL A 19 0.56 -12.44 -3.83
C VAL A 19 1.90 -12.83 -3.18
N GLY A 20 2.85 -11.90 -3.05
CA GLY A 20 4.16 -12.14 -2.44
C GLY A 20 5.18 -12.82 -3.37
N ILE A 21 4.91 -12.83 -4.68
CA ILE A 21 5.80 -13.40 -5.70
C ILE A 21 7.06 -12.53 -5.84
N ILE A 22 6.88 -11.20 -5.77
CA ILE A 22 7.96 -10.22 -5.82
C ILE A 22 7.99 -9.41 -4.52
N GLN A 23 9.19 -9.11 -4.02
CA GLN A 23 9.36 -8.32 -2.79
C GLN A 23 9.17 -6.82 -3.00
N SER A 24 9.46 -6.31 -4.19
CA SER A 24 9.36 -4.88 -4.51
C SER A 24 8.96 -4.65 -5.96
N GLY A 25 8.42 -3.46 -6.25
CA GLY A 25 8.07 -3.08 -7.62
C GLY A 25 9.27 -2.97 -8.56
N GLY A 26 10.49 -2.80 -8.04
CA GLY A 26 11.73 -2.82 -8.84
C GLY A 26 12.12 -4.24 -9.29
N ALA A 27 11.77 -5.26 -8.50
CA ALA A 27 12.12 -6.65 -8.79
C ALA A 27 11.36 -7.26 -9.97
N ILE A 28 10.25 -6.65 -10.40
CA ILE A 28 9.43 -7.20 -11.49
C ILE A 28 10.17 -7.32 -12.82
N LYS A 29 11.10 -6.41 -13.10
CA LYS A 29 11.82 -6.42 -14.37
C LYS A 29 12.65 -7.70 -14.48
N SER A 30 13.47 -7.98 -13.47
CA SER A 30 14.26 -9.21 -13.41
C SER A 30 13.36 -10.44 -13.37
N PHE A 31 12.26 -10.38 -12.60
CA PHE A 31 11.31 -11.48 -12.53
C PHE A 31 10.72 -11.87 -13.89
N LEU A 32 10.25 -10.89 -14.69
CA LEU A 32 9.70 -11.14 -16.03
C LEU A 32 10.73 -11.55 -17.07
N GLN A 33 12.02 -11.30 -16.83
CA GLN A 33 13.10 -11.77 -17.69
C GLN A 33 13.46 -13.23 -17.39
N GLU A 34 13.40 -13.63 -16.13
CA GLU A 34 13.74 -14.99 -15.68
C GLU A 34 12.54 -15.94 -15.71
N ASN A 35 11.32 -15.41 -15.55
CA ASN A 35 10.09 -16.18 -15.43
C ASN A 35 9.11 -15.82 -16.55
N GLN A 36 8.51 -16.86 -17.12
CA GLN A 36 7.39 -16.69 -18.05
C GLN A 36 6.10 -16.46 -17.27
N VAL A 37 5.39 -15.40 -17.62
CA VAL A 37 4.07 -15.07 -17.07
C VAL A 37 3.08 -15.05 -18.21
N TYR A 38 1.99 -15.79 -18.06
CA TYR A 38 0.93 -15.87 -19.05
C TYR A 38 -0.30 -15.14 -18.55
N PHE A 39 -0.89 -14.31 -19.39
CA PHE A 39 -2.15 -13.61 -19.18
C PHE A 39 -3.17 -14.19 -20.16
N ASN A 40 -4.22 -14.84 -19.66
CA ASN A 40 -5.23 -15.54 -20.47
C ASN A 40 -4.64 -16.48 -21.53
N GLY A 41 -3.50 -17.13 -21.22
CA GLY A 41 -2.79 -18.03 -22.13
C GLY A 41 -1.77 -17.37 -23.06
N GLU A 42 -1.67 -16.04 -23.08
CA GLU A 42 -0.66 -15.31 -23.86
C GLU A 42 0.52 -14.89 -22.99
N LEU A 43 1.75 -15.04 -23.49
CA LEU A 43 2.94 -14.60 -22.77
C LEU A 43 2.93 -13.07 -22.61
N GLU A 44 2.92 -12.59 -21.37
CA GLU A 44 2.85 -11.18 -21.04
C GLU A 44 4.15 -10.72 -20.36
N ILE A 45 4.83 -9.77 -21.01
CA ILE A 45 6.13 -9.24 -20.56
C ILE A 45 5.95 -7.81 -20.00
N ARG A 46 4.76 -7.22 -20.13
CA ARG A 46 4.50 -5.85 -19.66
C ARG A 46 4.10 -5.86 -18.18
N ARG A 47 5.01 -5.39 -17.33
CA ARG A 47 4.77 -5.14 -15.89
C ARG A 47 3.52 -4.31 -15.57
N GLY A 48 3.15 -3.40 -16.48
CA GLY A 48 2.03 -2.46 -16.33
C GLY A 48 0.72 -2.93 -16.97
N LYS A 49 0.63 -4.19 -17.40
CA LYS A 49 -0.62 -4.73 -17.97
C LYS A 49 -1.73 -4.62 -16.92
N LYS A 50 -2.86 -4.02 -17.32
CA LYS A 50 -4.06 -3.88 -16.49
C LYS A 50 -4.87 -5.17 -16.62
N ILE A 51 -5.14 -5.78 -15.48
CA ILE A 51 -5.88 -7.03 -15.33
C ILE A 51 -7.19 -6.68 -14.64
N ARG A 52 -8.29 -7.24 -15.13
CA ARG A 52 -9.63 -7.01 -14.61
C ARG A 52 -10.23 -8.30 -14.08
N ILE A 53 -11.41 -8.17 -13.49
CA ILE A 53 -12.20 -9.33 -13.06
C ILE A 53 -12.47 -10.25 -14.27
N GLY A 54 -12.28 -11.55 -14.08
CA GLY A 54 -12.46 -12.59 -15.10
C GLY A 54 -11.19 -12.96 -15.84
N ASP A 55 -10.11 -12.18 -15.70
CA ASP A 55 -8.81 -12.54 -16.26
C ASP A 55 -8.11 -13.60 -15.39
N THR A 56 -7.28 -14.41 -16.05
CA THR A 56 -6.48 -15.47 -15.43
C THR A 56 -5.00 -15.24 -15.72
N ILE A 57 -4.16 -15.42 -14.71
CA ILE A 57 -2.71 -15.31 -14.81
C ILE A 57 -2.07 -16.62 -14.41
N THR A 58 -1.22 -17.15 -15.29
CA THR A 58 -0.55 -18.43 -15.09
C THR A 58 0.95 -18.22 -15.03
N LEU A 59 1.56 -18.73 -13.97
CA LEU A 59 3.00 -18.75 -13.74
C LEU A 59 3.48 -20.20 -13.73
N PRO A 60 3.92 -20.75 -14.88
CA PRO A 60 4.37 -22.14 -14.95
C PRO A 60 5.56 -22.45 -14.04
N ASN A 61 6.49 -21.49 -13.84
CA ASN A 61 7.67 -21.73 -13.03
C ASN A 61 7.34 -21.96 -11.54
N GLN A 62 6.22 -21.41 -11.08
CA GLN A 62 5.73 -21.59 -9.71
C GLN A 62 4.51 -22.51 -9.63
N LYS A 63 4.10 -23.10 -10.77
CA LYS A 63 2.87 -23.89 -10.91
C LYS A 63 1.65 -23.20 -10.28
N LEU A 64 1.58 -21.88 -10.46
CA LEU A 64 0.60 -21.03 -9.80
C LEU A 64 -0.32 -20.42 -10.86
N GLU A 65 -1.62 -20.55 -10.63
CA GLU A 65 -2.64 -19.97 -11.48
C GLU A 65 -3.52 -19.06 -10.61
N ILE A 66 -3.69 -17.81 -11.04
CA ILE A 66 -4.40 -16.75 -10.34
C ILE A 66 -5.62 -16.39 -11.16
N LEU A 67 -6.81 -16.61 -10.62
CA LEU A 67 -8.07 -16.19 -11.23
C LEU A 67 -8.58 -14.95 -10.51
N LEU A 68 -8.86 -13.88 -11.26
CA LEU A 68 -9.39 -12.65 -10.67
C LEU A 68 -10.90 -12.73 -10.57
N THR A 69 -11.41 -12.76 -9.34
CA THR A 69 -12.84 -12.85 -9.06
C THR A 69 -13.33 -11.53 -8.47
N ALA A 70 -14.57 -11.15 -8.80
CA ALA A 70 -15.23 -10.05 -8.12
C ALA A 70 -15.52 -10.43 -6.67
N PRO A 71 -15.20 -9.57 -5.68
CA PRO A 71 -15.57 -9.80 -4.29
C PRO A 71 -17.09 -9.87 -4.19
N ASN A 72 -17.57 -10.94 -3.55
CA ASN A 72 -18.98 -11.21 -3.35
C ASN A 72 -19.59 -10.10 -2.49
N LYS A 73 -20.83 -9.68 -2.79
CA LYS A 73 -21.44 -8.43 -2.26
C LYS A 73 -21.52 -8.34 -0.73
N LYS A 74 -21.43 -9.46 0.01
CA LYS A 74 -21.49 -9.51 1.48
C LYS A 74 -20.22 -9.01 2.18
N GLU A 75 -19.03 -9.21 1.61
CA GLU A 75 -17.75 -8.83 2.25
C GLU A 75 -17.45 -7.33 2.13
N ARG A 76 -18.02 -6.64 1.13
CA ARG A 76 -17.86 -5.19 0.97
C ARG A 76 -18.48 -4.40 2.13
N GLY A 77 -19.59 -4.89 2.69
CA GLY A 77 -20.27 -4.24 3.81
C GLY A 77 -19.52 -4.32 5.13
N GLU A 78 -18.74 -5.39 5.37
CA GLU A 78 -17.91 -5.51 6.56
C GLU A 78 -16.67 -4.62 6.48
N HIS A 79 -16.06 -4.53 5.30
CA HIS A 79 -14.88 -3.70 5.08
C HIS A 79 -15.20 -2.18 5.19
N GLU A 80 -16.39 -1.76 4.76
CA GLU A 80 -16.85 -0.38 4.91
C GLU A 80 -17.06 0.00 6.39
N LYS A 81 -17.61 -0.92 7.19
CA LYS A 81 -17.74 -0.73 8.65
C LYS A 81 -16.38 -0.62 9.32
N GLU A 82 -15.42 -1.48 8.98
CA GLU A 82 -14.09 -1.44 9.57
C GLU A 82 -13.34 -0.15 9.21
N LEU A 83 -13.50 0.35 7.98
CA LEU A 83 -12.90 1.63 7.57
C LEU A 83 -13.50 2.82 8.34
N LEU A 84 -14.81 2.81 8.58
CA LEU A 84 -15.53 3.79 9.39
C LEU A 84 -15.05 3.76 10.85
N GLU A 85 -14.88 2.58 11.43
CA GLU A 85 -14.35 2.41 12.79
C GLU A 85 -12.91 2.89 12.90
N LYS A 86 -12.02 2.50 11.97
CA LYS A 86 -10.63 3.00 11.94
C LYS A 86 -10.56 4.51 11.83
N ARG A 87 -11.42 5.14 11.01
CA ARG A 87 -11.52 6.61 10.92
C ARG A 87 -11.97 7.23 12.23
N ARG A 88 -12.99 6.65 12.89
CA ARG A 88 -13.51 7.14 14.17
C ARG A 88 -12.48 7.01 15.29
N VAL A 89 -11.75 5.91 15.35
CA VAL A 89 -10.66 5.72 16.31
C VAL A 89 -9.54 6.72 16.04
N ALA A 90 -9.17 6.93 14.78
CA ALA A 90 -8.15 7.92 14.41
C ALA A 90 -8.54 9.34 14.84
N THR A 91 -9.82 9.74 14.68
CA THR A 91 -10.30 11.06 15.16
C THR A 91 -10.22 11.17 16.69
N LEU A 92 -10.66 10.14 17.41
CA LEU A 92 -10.62 10.12 18.89
C LEU A 92 -9.19 10.19 19.43
N VAL A 93 -8.27 9.40 18.87
CA VAL A 93 -6.85 9.41 19.25
C VAL A 93 -6.21 10.77 18.95
N LYS A 94 -6.56 11.38 17.82
CA LYS A 94 -6.09 12.72 17.44
C LYS A 94 -6.58 13.79 18.41
N GLU A 95 -7.83 13.73 18.84
CA GLU A 95 -8.39 14.61 19.86
C GLU A 95 -7.75 14.41 21.23
N MET A 96 -7.59 13.15 21.67
CA MET A 96 -6.92 12.81 22.91
C MET A 96 -5.48 13.34 22.95
N ASN A 97 -4.71 13.14 21.88
CA ASN A 97 -3.35 13.67 21.78
C ASN A 97 -3.30 15.20 21.73
N LYS A 98 -4.28 15.85 21.09
CA LYS A 98 -4.40 17.31 21.07
C LYS A 98 -4.66 17.86 22.49
N ASN A 99 -5.50 17.19 23.27
CA ASN A 99 -5.82 17.56 24.64
C ASN A 99 -4.64 17.31 25.60
N ILE A 100 -3.88 16.22 25.43
CA ILE A 100 -2.64 15.94 26.18
C ILE A 100 -1.56 16.99 25.85
N LYS A 101 -1.43 17.40 24.59
CA LYS A 101 -0.50 18.48 24.21
C LYS A 101 -0.92 19.82 24.80
N LYS A 102 -2.22 20.14 24.79
CA LYS A 102 -2.76 21.36 25.44
C LYS A 102 -2.50 21.37 26.94
N SER A 103 -2.74 20.27 27.65
CA SER A 103 -2.48 20.20 29.10
C SER A 103 -0.99 20.28 29.44
N LYS A 104 -0.09 19.70 28.63
CA LYS A 104 1.36 19.86 28.78
C LYS A 104 1.85 21.28 28.49
N SER A 105 1.28 21.98 27.49
CA SER A 105 1.68 23.36 27.18
C SER A 105 1.33 24.35 28.30
N THR A 106 0.29 24.10 29.09
CA THR A 106 -0.08 24.94 30.25
C THR A 106 0.94 24.83 31.39
N THR A 107 1.63 23.69 31.54
CA THR A 107 2.65 23.48 32.59
C THR A 107 4.03 24.02 32.20
N VAL A 108 4.36 24.14 30.90
CA VAL A 108 5.70 24.55 30.42
C VAL A 108 5.87 26.08 30.31
N ASN A 109 4.79 26.85 30.21
CA ASN A 109 4.84 28.31 30.07
C ASN A 109 5.35 29.08 31.32
N GLN A 110 5.75 28.38 32.38
CA GLN A 110 6.40 28.99 33.56
C GLN A 110 7.94 28.86 33.54
N LYS A 111 8.54 28.12 32.58
CA LYS A 111 10.01 27.89 32.57
C LYS A 111 10.58 27.78 31.15
N ALA A 112 10.71 28.87 30.40
CA ALA A 112 11.73 28.99 29.33
C ALA A 112 11.78 30.41 28.74
N ASN A 113 12.33 31.36 29.50
CA ASN A 113 12.91 32.57 28.92
C ASN A 113 14.43 32.53 29.17
N LYS A 114 15.15 31.64 28.48
CA LYS A 114 16.62 31.69 28.46
C LYS A 114 17.24 30.99 27.23
N SER A 115 17.88 31.84 26.42
CA SER A 115 19.08 31.64 25.58
C SER A 115 19.05 30.68 24.36
N ASN A 116 18.97 31.31 23.18
CA ASN A 116 20.02 31.39 22.14
C ASN A 116 20.73 30.08 21.70
N LYS A 117 20.47 29.59 20.47
CA LYS A 117 21.43 28.76 19.71
C LYS A 117 21.37 29.02 18.20
N LYS A 118 22.57 29.21 17.64
CA LYS A 118 22.91 29.63 16.26
C LYS A 118 22.51 28.60 15.19
N ALA A 119 22.14 29.09 14.01
CA ALA A 119 21.78 28.29 12.83
C ALA A 119 22.99 27.55 12.20
N PRO A 120 22.79 26.38 11.55
CA PRO A 120 23.87 25.62 10.95
C PRO A 120 24.33 26.23 9.61
N ILE A 121 25.63 26.17 9.36
CA ILE A 121 26.29 26.72 8.16
C ILE A 121 26.09 25.74 6.99
N ARG A 122 25.65 26.26 5.83
CA ARG A 122 25.49 25.50 4.57
C ARG A 122 26.60 25.87 3.58
N PHE A 123 27.22 24.87 2.97
CA PHE A 123 28.19 25.07 1.89
C PHE A 123 27.49 25.15 0.52
N PRO A 124 27.86 26.09 -0.37
CA PRO A 124 27.40 26.10 -1.75
C PRO A 124 28.20 25.09 -2.58
N GLY A 125 27.51 24.34 -3.44
CA GLY A 125 28.14 23.33 -4.32
C GLY A 125 29.02 23.95 -5.40
N ILE A 126 30.05 23.19 -5.80
CA ILE A 126 30.89 23.43 -6.99
C ILE A 126 30.09 23.21 -8.26
#